data_AF-A0A949ZZU5-F1
#
_entry.id   AF-A0A949ZZU5-F1
#
_cell.length_a   1.000
_cell.length_b   1.000
_cell.length_c   1.000
_cell.angle_alpha   90.00
_cell.angle_beta   90.00
_cell.angle_gamma   90.00
#
_symmetry.space_group_name_H-M   'P 1'
#
loop_
_entity.id
_entity.type
_entity.pdbx_description
1 polymer ?
#
loop_
_entity_poly.entity_id
_entity_poly.type
_entity_poly.pdbx_seq_one_letter_code
_entity_poly.pdbx_strand_id
1 'polypeptide(L)'
;MAIAHETEPWAALLEQGRTDQRLVHDDSYDARLPRLTLVPGELSPAVMGALASAGIEELYSHQGQALYDAFEGPTIVSTGTASGKSLCFQLPTLQTLTTDRTARALYLYPTKALAQDQARSLHAFGLHRQVRPAIYDG
;
A
#
# COMPACT_ATOMS: atom_id res chain seq x y z
N MET A 1 18.12 4.82 -20.89
CA MET A 1 17.88 3.93 -22.04
C MET A 1 16.38 3.93 -22.29
N ALA A 2 15.96 4.32 -23.50
CA ALA A 2 14.58 4.56 -23.87
C ALA A 2 13.74 3.27 -23.76
N ILE A 3 12.55 3.37 -23.18
CA ILE A 3 11.54 2.30 -23.22
C ILE A 3 11.07 2.26 -24.67
N ALA A 4 11.39 1.17 -25.37
CA ALA A 4 10.83 0.90 -26.68
C ALA A 4 9.31 0.80 -26.54
N HIS A 5 8.57 1.65 -27.24
CA HIS A 5 7.13 1.46 -27.40
C HIS A 5 6.92 0.21 -28.27
N GLU A 6 6.90 -0.96 -27.63
CA GLU A 6 6.23 -2.12 -28.21
C GLU A 6 4.76 -1.75 -28.34
N THR A 7 4.23 -1.95 -29.53
CA THR A 7 2.86 -1.60 -29.88
C THR A 7 1.90 -2.19 -28.84
N GLU A 8 1.25 -1.32 -28.07
CA GLU A 8 0.34 -1.73 -27.02
C GLU A 8 -0.74 -2.68 -27.60
N PRO A 9 -1.17 -3.73 -26.89
CA PRO A 9 -2.15 -4.71 -27.40
C PRO A 9 -3.46 -4.06 -27.89
N TRP A 10 -3.73 -2.84 -27.42
CA TRP A 10 -4.93 -2.06 -27.69
C TRP A 10 -4.74 -1.01 -28.79
N ALA A 11 -3.53 -0.85 -29.34
CA ALA A 11 -3.21 0.21 -30.30
C ALA A 11 -4.09 0.16 -31.56
N ALA A 12 -4.36 -1.03 -32.10
CA ALA A 12 -5.25 -1.20 -33.25
C ALA A 12 -6.69 -0.76 -32.94
N LEU A 13 -7.17 -0.99 -31.71
CA LEU A 13 -8.50 -0.59 -31.28
C LEU A 13 -8.61 0.94 -31.08
N LEU A 14 -7.57 1.55 -30.51
CA LEU A 14 -7.48 3.00 -30.36
C LEU A 14 -7.44 3.68 -31.75
N GLU A 15 -6.66 3.13 -32.69
CA GLU A 15 -6.54 3.67 -34.05
C GLU A 15 -7.85 3.56 -34.84
N GLN A 16 -8.59 2.45 -34.69
CA GLN A 16 -9.92 2.32 -35.27
C GLN A 16 -10.87 3.39 -34.72
N GLY A 17 -10.85 3.62 -33.39
CA GLY A 17 -11.64 4.66 -32.74
C GLY A 17 -11.26 6.09 -33.15
N ARG A 18 -9.98 6.34 -33.47
CA ARG A 18 -9.50 7.62 -34.04
C ARG A 18 -10.03 7.82 -35.46
N THR A 19 -9.97 6.77 -36.28
CA THR A 19 -10.37 6.81 -37.69
C THR A 19 -11.87 7.01 -37.84
N ASP A 20 -12.70 6.34 -37.02
CA ASP A 20 -14.17 6.44 -37.08
C ASP A 20 -14.76 7.52 -36.15
N GLN A 21 -13.90 8.35 -35.55
CA GLN A 21 -14.24 9.47 -34.66
C GLN A 21 -15.02 9.12 -33.38
N ARG A 22 -15.01 7.85 -32.94
CA ARG A 22 -15.56 7.47 -31.62
C ARG A 22 -14.61 7.83 -30.47
N LEU A 23 -13.31 7.94 -30.72
CA LEU A 23 -12.34 8.47 -29.76
C LEU A 23 -12.31 10.00 -29.86
N VAL A 24 -12.91 10.67 -28.88
CA VAL A 24 -13.00 12.15 -28.85
C VAL A 24 -11.88 12.81 -28.03
N HIS A 25 -11.20 12.04 -27.18
CA HIS A 25 -10.11 12.51 -26.34
C HIS A 25 -9.17 11.34 -26.00
N ASP A 26 -7.88 11.65 -25.96
CA ASP A 26 -6.79 10.75 -25.59
C ASP A 26 -5.82 11.57 -24.73
N ASP A 27 -5.40 11.00 -23.61
CA ASP A 27 -4.42 11.59 -22.70
C ASP A 27 -3.44 10.51 -22.27
N SER A 28 -2.17 10.88 -22.17
CA SER A 28 -1.08 9.96 -21.87
C SER A 28 -0.20 10.54 -20.76
N TYR A 29 0.05 9.73 -19.74
CA TYR A 29 0.90 10.10 -18.63
C TYR A 29 2.18 9.28 -18.67
N ASP A 30 3.32 9.95 -18.52
CA ASP A 30 4.60 9.26 -18.44
C ASP A 30 4.69 8.34 -17.23
N ALA A 31 5.41 7.23 -17.41
CA ALA A 31 5.79 6.37 -16.30
C ALA A 31 6.57 7.16 -15.25
N ARG A 32 6.26 6.93 -13.97
CA ARG A 32 6.95 7.57 -12.85
C ARG A 32 7.79 6.54 -12.12
N LEU A 33 9.08 6.82 -11.97
CA LEU A 33 9.94 6.01 -11.13
C LEU A 33 9.49 6.09 -9.66
N PRO A 34 9.60 4.98 -8.91
CA PRO A 34 9.26 4.99 -7.50
C PRO A 34 10.23 5.91 -6.74
N ARG A 35 9.70 6.64 -5.76
CA ARG A 35 10.53 7.32 -4.75
C ARG A 35 10.57 6.42 -3.53
N LEU A 36 11.75 5.89 -3.24
CA LEU A 36 11.97 4.94 -2.15
C LEU A 36 12.74 5.60 -1.01
N THR A 37 12.55 5.07 0.19
CA THR A 37 13.30 5.41 1.40
C THR A 37 13.61 4.12 2.15
N LEU A 38 14.71 4.14 2.90
CA LEU A 38 15.07 3.03 3.77
C LEU A 38 13.98 2.79 4.82
N VAL A 39 13.83 1.54 5.22
CA VAL A 39 13.03 1.16 6.40
C VAL A 39 13.64 1.83 7.64
N PRO A 40 12.87 2.60 8.43
CA PRO A 40 13.40 3.27 9.61
C PRO A 40 13.95 2.29 10.65
N GLY A 41 15.17 2.53 11.13
CA GLY A 41 15.89 1.63 12.05
C GLY A 41 15.33 1.62 13.48
N GLU A 42 14.47 2.58 13.81
CA GLU A 42 13.75 2.70 15.08
C GLU A 42 12.51 1.79 15.17
N LEU A 43 12.12 1.14 14.06
CA LEU A 43 11.06 0.14 14.08
C LEU A 43 11.45 -1.05 14.97
N SER A 44 10.45 -1.68 15.58
CA SER A 44 10.69 -2.83 16.43
C SER A 44 11.32 -3.97 15.63
N PRO A 45 12.21 -4.79 16.23
CA PRO A 45 12.80 -5.93 15.53
C PRO A 45 11.77 -6.89 14.94
N ALA A 46 10.60 -7.00 15.58
CA ALA A 46 9.48 -7.80 15.08
C ALA A 46 8.93 -7.21 13.77
N VAL A 47 8.71 -5.89 13.70
CA VAL A 47 8.22 -5.22 12.48
C VAL A 47 9.25 -5.27 11.37
N MET A 48 10.53 -4.99 11.66
CA MET A 48 11.59 -5.08 10.65
C MET A 48 11.69 -6.50 10.07
N GLY A 49 11.65 -7.53 10.91
CA GLY A 49 11.65 -8.93 10.47
C GLY A 49 10.41 -9.30 9.64
N ALA A 50 9.25 -8.75 10.00
CA ALA A 50 8.01 -8.95 9.25
C ALA A 50 8.04 -8.29 7.87
N LEU A 51 8.56 -7.06 7.76
CA LEU A 51 8.76 -6.37 6.49
C LEU A 51 9.71 -7.15 5.58
N ALA A 52 10.87 -7.56 6.11
CA ALA A 52 11.84 -8.36 5.36
C ALA A 52 11.24 -9.70 4.88
N SER A 53 10.49 -10.39 5.73
CA SER A 53 9.81 -11.65 5.37
C SER A 53 8.73 -11.46 4.30
N ALA A 54 8.14 -10.27 4.22
CA ALA A 54 7.20 -9.88 3.17
C ALA A 54 7.89 -9.37 1.89
N GLY A 55 9.23 -9.39 1.81
CA GLY A 55 10.00 -8.88 0.68
C GLY A 55 10.07 -7.35 0.59
N ILE A 56 9.83 -6.65 1.70
CA ILE A 56 9.86 -5.19 1.77
C ILE A 56 11.20 -4.75 2.36
N GLU A 57 12.13 -4.41 1.48
CA GLU A 57 13.48 -3.92 1.85
C GLU A 57 13.53 -2.38 1.95
N GLU A 58 12.69 -1.70 1.17
CA GLU A 58 12.53 -0.25 1.14
C GLU A 58 11.04 0.11 1.19
N LEU A 59 10.75 1.29 1.71
CA LEU A 59 9.41 1.85 1.71
C LEU A 59 9.28 2.84 0.55
N TYR A 60 8.08 2.99 0.01
CA TYR A 60 7.80 4.19 -0.76
C TYR A 60 7.87 5.42 0.16
N SER A 61 8.33 6.55 -0.37
CA SER A 61 8.52 7.78 0.42
C SER A 61 7.25 8.22 1.16
N HIS A 62 6.06 8.03 0.56
CA HIS A 62 4.78 8.33 1.22
C HIS A 62 4.40 7.35 2.33
N GLN A 63 4.92 6.12 2.33
CA GLN A 63 4.74 5.16 3.43
C GLN A 63 5.63 5.55 4.61
N GLY A 64 6.89 5.91 4.35
CA GLY A 64 7.79 6.44 5.37
C GLY A 64 7.26 7.72 6.02
N GLN A 65 6.79 8.68 5.21
CA GLN A 65 6.17 9.90 5.72
C GLN A 65 4.93 9.61 6.59
N ALA A 66 4.03 8.74 6.12
CA ALA A 66 2.81 8.40 6.86
C ALA A 66 3.08 7.74 8.22
N LEU A 67 4.20 7.02 8.37
CA LEU A 67 4.60 6.45 9.66
C LEU A 67 4.85 7.56 10.70
N TYR A 68 5.64 8.56 10.33
CA TYR A 68 5.98 9.67 11.22
C TYR A 68 4.76 10.56 11.49
N ASP A 69 4.01 10.92 10.44
CA ASP A 69 2.79 11.72 10.57
C ASP A 69 1.79 11.09 11.53
N ALA A 70 1.63 9.75 11.47
CA ALA A 70 0.69 9.01 12.32
C ALA A 70 1.10 8.99 13.80
N PHE A 71 2.39 9.18 14.12
CA PHE A 71 2.85 9.31 15.50
C PHE A 71 2.77 10.75 16.02
N GLU A 72 2.75 11.74 15.14
CA GLU A 72 2.57 13.14 15.51
C GLU A 72 1.10 13.53 15.70
N GLY A 73 0.18 12.90 14.98
CA GLY A 73 -1.25 13.17 15.15
C GLY A 73 -2.17 12.53 14.11
N PRO A 74 -3.41 13.02 14.00
CA PRO A 74 -4.37 12.53 13.00
C PRO A 74 -3.85 12.76 11.57
N THR A 75 -3.84 11.70 10.77
CA THR A 75 -3.29 11.72 9.40
C THR A 75 -4.30 11.23 8.37
N ILE A 76 -4.31 11.84 7.18
CA ILE A 76 -5.10 11.39 6.03
C ILE A 76 -4.13 11.02 4.90
N VAL A 77 -4.21 9.79 4.41
CA VAL A 77 -3.38 9.30 3.30
C VAL A 77 -4.17 9.32 2.00
N SER A 78 -3.88 10.30 1.13
CA SER A 78 -4.47 10.40 -0.21
C SER A 78 -3.44 9.99 -1.27
N THR A 79 -3.56 8.77 -1.77
CA THR A 79 -2.71 8.23 -2.85
C THR A 79 -3.56 7.45 -3.85
N GLY A 80 -3.04 7.20 -5.05
CA GLY A 80 -3.75 6.42 -6.07
C GLY A 80 -4.07 4.97 -5.64
N THR A 81 -4.85 4.27 -6.47
CA THR A 81 -5.01 2.81 -6.36
C THR A 81 -3.66 2.12 -6.62
N ALA A 82 -3.46 0.94 -6.03
CA ALA A 82 -2.22 0.15 -6.15
C ALA A 82 -0.92 0.87 -5.70
N SER A 83 -1.00 1.98 -4.98
CA SER A 83 0.17 2.74 -4.47
C SER A 83 0.81 2.15 -3.19
N GLY A 84 0.34 1.00 -2.72
CA GLY A 84 0.77 0.45 -1.43
C GLY A 84 0.23 1.21 -0.20
N LYS A 85 -0.90 1.93 -0.34
CA LYS A 85 -1.55 2.70 0.76
C LYS A 85 -1.80 1.90 2.03
N SER A 86 -2.10 0.60 1.92
CA SER A 86 -2.35 -0.23 3.10
C SER A 86 -1.20 -0.18 4.10
N LEU A 87 0.05 -0.20 3.62
CA LEU A 87 1.21 -0.15 4.49
C LEU A 87 1.32 1.15 5.28
N CYS A 88 0.82 2.28 4.74
CA CYS A 88 0.86 3.59 5.40
C CYS A 88 0.14 3.59 6.76
N PHE A 89 -0.93 2.80 6.91
CA PHE A 89 -1.66 2.70 8.18
C PHE A 89 -1.37 1.39 8.92
N GLN A 90 -0.96 0.32 8.21
CA GLN A 90 -0.59 -0.94 8.85
C GLN A 90 0.73 -0.79 9.61
N LEU A 91 1.73 -0.13 9.04
CA LEU A 91 3.05 0.01 9.65
C LEU A 91 3.02 0.70 11.03
N PRO A 92 2.43 1.91 11.20
CA PRO A 92 2.32 2.53 12.53
C PRO A 92 1.49 1.66 13.49
N THR A 93 0.47 0.97 13.00
CA THR A 93 -0.34 0.06 13.82
C THR A 93 0.47 -1.14 14.32
N LEU A 94 1.21 -1.82 13.43
CA LEU A 94 2.05 -2.96 13.78
C LEU A 94 3.19 -2.53 14.71
N GLN A 95 3.79 -1.37 14.49
CA GLN A 95 4.78 -0.81 15.39
C GLN A 95 4.22 -0.64 16.80
N THR A 96 3.08 0.01 16.95
CA THR A 96 2.43 0.20 18.27
C THR A 96 2.04 -1.12 18.92
N LEU A 97 1.42 -2.04 18.18
CA LEU A 97 0.96 -3.33 18.72
C LEU A 97 2.10 -4.28 19.09
N THR A 98 3.28 -4.13 18.48
CA THR A 98 4.46 -4.94 18.81
C THR A 98 5.27 -4.39 19.98
N THR A 99 5.14 -3.10 20.29
CA THR A 99 5.83 -2.46 21.42
C THR A 99 4.96 -2.34 22.67
N ASP A 100 3.64 -2.25 22.53
CA ASP A 100 2.68 -2.20 23.64
C ASP A 100 1.63 -3.34 23.53
N ARG A 101 1.69 -4.29 24.48
CA ARG A 101 0.76 -5.44 24.54
C ARG A 101 -0.68 -5.05 24.92
N THR A 102 -0.87 -3.87 25.51
CA THR A 102 -2.18 -3.36 25.91
C THR A 102 -2.86 -2.58 24.79
N ALA A 103 -2.09 -2.09 23.81
CA ALA A 103 -2.59 -1.35 22.67
C ALA A 103 -3.56 -2.17 21.81
N ARG A 104 -4.52 -1.48 21.20
CA ARG A 104 -5.53 -2.04 20.29
C ARG A 104 -5.70 -1.11 19.11
N ALA A 105 -6.08 -1.67 17.96
CA ALA A 105 -6.38 -0.91 16.75
C ALA A 105 -7.74 -1.35 16.20
N LEU A 106 -8.50 -0.37 15.68
CA LEU A 106 -9.77 -0.61 14.99
C LEU A 106 -9.59 -0.25 13.52
N TYR A 107 -9.87 -1.23 12.66
CA TYR A 107 -9.93 -1.02 11.22
C TYR A 107 -11.38 -0.97 10.77
N LEU A 108 -11.74 0.09 10.06
CA LEU A 108 -13.07 0.28 9.49
C LEU A 108 -12.98 0.20 7.98
N TYR A 109 -13.72 -0.73 7.39
CA TYR A 109 -13.78 -0.94 5.95
C TYR A 109 -15.23 -0.86 5.46
N PRO A 110 -15.47 -0.35 4.23
CA PRO A 110 -16.82 -0.23 3.67
C PRO A 110 -17.48 -1.58 3.34
N THR A 111 -16.71 -2.67 3.20
CA THR A 111 -17.24 -3.98 2.82
C THR A 111 -16.56 -5.11 3.59
N LYS A 112 -17.32 -6.21 3.82
CA LYS A 112 -16.81 -7.45 4.44
C LYS A 112 -15.65 -8.03 3.65
N ALA A 113 -15.77 -8.07 2.32
CA ALA A 113 -14.74 -8.59 1.43
C ALA A 113 -13.41 -7.85 1.61
N LEU A 114 -13.45 -6.51 1.65
CA LEU A 114 -12.24 -5.72 1.88
C LEU A 114 -11.67 -5.92 3.28
N ALA A 115 -12.51 -6.05 4.31
CA ALA A 115 -12.04 -6.37 5.67
C ALA A 115 -11.29 -7.72 5.70
N GLN A 116 -11.82 -8.74 5.02
CA GLN A 116 -11.19 -10.07 4.90
C GLN A 116 -9.85 -9.99 4.15
N ASP A 117 -9.79 -9.25 3.04
CA ASP A 117 -8.54 -9.02 2.30
C ASP A 117 -7.46 -8.37 3.16
N GLN A 118 -7.84 -7.36 3.94
CA GLN A 118 -6.90 -6.63 4.79
C GLN A 118 -6.46 -7.45 6.00
N ALA A 119 -7.35 -8.27 6.58
CA ALA A 119 -6.97 -9.22 7.63
C ALA A 119 -5.96 -10.26 7.11
N ARG A 120 -6.16 -10.82 5.91
CA ARG A 120 -5.19 -11.72 5.28
C ARG A 120 -3.83 -11.04 5.07
N SER A 121 -3.83 -9.78 4.62
CA SER A 121 -2.61 -8.97 4.50
C SER A 121 -1.90 -8.80 5.84
N LEU A 122 -2.63 -8.53 6.92
CA LEU A 122 -2.05 -8.43 8.27
C LEU A 122 -1.46 -9.77 8.75
N HIS A 123 -2.13 -10.90 8.47
CA HIS A 123 -1.63 -12.22 8.82
C HIS A 123 -0.34 -12.60 8.07
N ALA A 124 -0.16 -12.13 6.84
CA ALA A 124 1.02 -12.41 6.03
C ALA A 124 2.33 -11.86 6.65
N PHE A 125 2.25 -10.86 7.53
CA PHE A 125 3.41 -10.36 8.28
C PHE A 125 3.94 -11.34 9.34
N GLY A 126 3.24 -12.43 9.62
CA GLY A 126 3.74 -13.48 10.50
C GLY A 126 3.84 -13.09 11.98
N LEU A 127 3.28 -11.96 12.40
CA LEU A 127 3.35 -11.41 13.77
C LEU A 127 2.35 -12.05 14.76
N HIS A 128 2.00 -13.32 14.55
CA HIS A 128 0.94 -14.05 15.27
C HIS A 128 1.11 -14.12 16.80
N ARG A 129 2.33 -13.90 17.33
CA ARG A 129 2.59 -13.85 18.77
C ARG A 129 2.24 -12.50 19.41
N GLN A 130 2.33 -11.42 18.64
CA GLN A 130 2.14 -10.04 19.09
C GLN A 130 0.78 -9.48 18.63
N VAL A 131 0.37 -9.80 17.41
CA VAL A 131 -0.80 -9.24 16.75
C VAL A 131 -1.81 -10.35 16.48
N ARG A 132 -3.05 -10.14 16.92
CA ARG A 132 -4.18 -11.06 16.72
C ARG A 132 -5.35 -10.32 16.07
N PRO A 133 -5.37 -10.22 14.73
CA PRO A 133 -6.48 -9.62 14.01
C PRO A 133 -7.76 -10.45 14.24
N ALA A 134 -8.88 -9.78 14.39
CA ALA A 134 -10.21 -10.39 14.44
C ALA A 134 -11.16 -9.53 13.61
N ILE A 135 -12.08 -10.18 12.90
CA ILE A 135 -13.10 -9.51 12.08
C ILE A 135 -14.44 -9.60 12.81
N TYR A 136 -15.12 -8.47 12.90
CA TYR A 136 -16.45 -8.36 13.46
C TYR A 136 -17.35 -7.69 12.43
N ASP A 137 -18.10 -8.48 11.67
CA ASP A 137 -18.86 -8.00 10.51
C ASP A 137 -20.33 -8.48 10.46
N GLY A 138 -20.83 -9.13 11.52
CA GLY A 138 -22.24 -9.51 11.69
C GLY A 138 -22.62 -10.83 11.04
#